data_AF-A0A8T4Z7R8-F1
#
_entry.id   AF-A0A8T4Z7R8-F1
#
_cell.length_a   1.000
_cell.length_b   1.000
_cell.length_c   1.000
_cell.angle_alpha   90.00
_cell.angle_beta   90.00
_cell.angle_gamma   90.00
#
_symmetry.space_group_name_H-M   'P 1'
#
loop_
_entity.id
_entity.type
_entity.pdbx_description
1 polymer ?
#
loop_
_entity_poly.entity_id
_entity_poly.type
_entity_poly.pdbx_seq_one_letter_code
_entity_poly.pdbx_strand_id
1 'polypeptide(L)'
;MSQKMLNRIMSELLELIGTSEFKGEHVKIDELVSKLGCSKDFVKDLLKFALKEELIAYSDGKYRLTDKGRAEVQKHRESYIHEMYAHRPGLLGRLARFFEGNIEDWHSHWRHRHGIDDKSLKGFYMNIQDLNGR
;
A
#
# COMPACT_ATOMS: atom_id res chain seq x y z
N MET A 1 3.40 -12.04 16.53
CA MET A 1 2.68 -11.54 15.34
C MET A 1 3.33 -12.13 14.10
N SER A 2 2.57 -12.53 13.07
CA SER A 2 3.14 -13.12 11.85
C SER A 2 3.73 -12.05 10.93
N GLN A 3 4.71 -12.42 10.10
CA GLN A 3 5.31 -11.51 9.11
C GLN A 3 4.26 -10.93 8.15
N LYS A 4 3.27 -11.75 7.75
CA LYS A 4 2.17 -11.32 6.89
C LYS A 4 1.32 -10.22 7.55
N MET A 5 1.07 -10.33 8.85
CA MET A 5 0.32 -9.33 9.60
C MET A 5 1.13 -8.03 9.77
N LEU A 6 2.43 -8.13 10.02
CA LEU A 6 3.36 -6.98 10.05
C LEU A 6 3.35 -6.20 8.73
N ASN A 7 3.51 -6.90 7.60
CA ASN A 7 3.51 -6.28 6.28
C ASN A 7 2.18 -5.58 5.97
N ARG A 8 1.06 -6.18 6.38
CA ARG A 8 -0.26 -5.57 6.23
C ARG A 8 -0.37 -4.28 7.02
N ILE A 9 -0.01 -4.29 8.31
CA ILE A 9 -0.10 -3.10 9.17
C ILE A 9 0.86 -2.00 8.67
N MET A 10 2.04 -2.36 8.16
CA MET A 10 2.95 -1.40 7.52
C MET A 10 2.30 -0.74 6.30
N SER A 11 1.65 -1.53 5.44
CA SER A 11 0.96 -1.00 4.25
C SER A 11 -0.16 -0.04 4.66
N GLU A 12 -0.97 -0.41 5.65
CA GLU A 12 -2.03 0.44 6.20
C GLU A 12 -1.47 1.73 6.83
N LEU A 13 -0.33 1.68 7.53
CA LEU A 13 0.35 2.87 8.04
C LEU A 13 0.75 3.83 6.92
N LEU A 14 1.37 3.32 5.85
CA LEU A 14 1.81 4.15 4.73
C LEU A 14 0.61 4.77 3.99
N GLU A 15 -0.49 4.04 3.85
CA GLU A 15 -1.76 4.54 3.29
C GLU A 15 -2.30 5.72 4.11
N LEU A 16 -2.29 5.61 5.44
CA LEU A 16 -2.74 6.69 6.33
C LEU A 16 -1.84 7.92 6.26
N ILE A 17 -0.52 7.72 6.20
CA ILE A 17 0.45 8.82 6.05
C ILE A 17 0.26 9.51 4.69
N GLY A 18 0.16 8.75 3.60
CA GLY A 18 -0.08 9.29 2.26
C GLY A 18 -1.38 10.08 2.17
N THR A 19 -2.43 9.60 2.83
CA THR A 19 -3.73 10.29 2.90
C THR A 19 -3.64 11.61 3.67
N SER A 20 -2.95 11.60 4.80
CA SER A 20 -2.75 12.83 5.60
C SER A 20 -1.90 13.85 4.84
N GLU A 21 -0.85 13.39 4.14
CA GLU A 21 -0.02 14.22 3.27
C GLU A 21 -0.85 14.87 2.16
N PHE A 22 -1.69 14.10 1.46
CA PHE A 22 -2.57 14.60 0.40
C PHE A 22 -3.55 15.67 0.91
N LYS A 23 -4.07 15.50 2.13
CA LYS A 23 -4.95 16.48 2.79
C LYS A 23 -4.20 17.67 3.40
N GLY A 24 -2.87 17.65 3.39
CA GLY A 24 -2.04 18.66 4.05
C GLY A 24 -2.09 18.61 5.58
N GLU A 25 -2.64 17.55 6.15
CA GLU A 25 -2.88 17.36 7.58
C GLU A 25 -1.62 16.86 8.32
N HIS A 26 -1.69 16.83 9.65
CA HIS A 26 -0.67 16.24 10.49
C HIS A 26 -1.15 14.90 11.04
N VAL A 27 -0.37 13.85 10.81
CA VAL A 27 -0.63 12.53 11.39
C VAL A 27 -0.40 12.58 12.91
N LYS A 28 -1.47 12.33 13.68
CA LYS A 28 -1.38 12.19 15.15
C LYS A 28 -1.19 10.72 15.49
N ILE A 29 -0.27 10.43 16.41
CA ILE A 29 0.00 9.05 16.86
C ILE A 29 -1.28 8.40 17.42
N ASP A 30 -2.09 9.13 18.17
CA ASP A 30 -3.31 8.58 18.77
C ASP A 30 -4.37 8.24 17.69
N GLU A 31 -4.37 8.95 16.56
CA GLU A 31 -5.22 8.61 15.41
C GLU A 31 -4.72 7.33 14.73
N LEU A 32 -3.40 7.21 14.52
CA LEU A 32 -2.80 5.98 13.98
C LEU A 32 -3.10 4.77 14.86
N VAL A 33 -2.98 4.92 16.19
CA VAL A 33 -3.35 3.90 17.17
C VAL A 33 -4.79 3.45 16.98
N SER A 34 -5.72 4.41 16.89
CA SER A 34 -7.14 4.11 16.70
C SER A 34 -7.43 3.41 15.38
N LYS A 35 -6.79 3.85 14.28
CA LYS A 35 -7.05 3.31 12.94
C LYS A 35 -6.39 1.95 12.71
N LEU A 36 -5.18 1.75 13.20
CA LEU A 36 -4.43 0.49 13.08
C LEU A 36 -4.84 -0.54 14.13
N GLY A 37 -5.60 -0.15 15.16
CA GLY A 37 -6.03 -1.04 16.25
C GLY A 37 -4.87 -1.62 17.05
N CYS A 38 -3.75 -0.89 17.13
CA CYS A 38 -2.49 -1.34 17.72
C CYS A 38 -2.11 -0.51 18.95
N SER A 39 -1.19 -1.01 19.78
CA SER A 39 -0.69 -0.23 20.92
C SER A 39 0.14 0.98 20.46
N LYS A 40 0.18 2.02 21.30
CA LYS A 40 0.95 3.25 21.03
C LYS A 40 2.44 2.98 20.82
N ASP A 41 3.02 2.09 21.62
CA ASP A 41 4.43 1.74 21.49
C ASP A 41 4.70 0.98 20.19
N PHE A 42 3.79 0.10 19.79
CA PHE A 42 3.91 -0.61 18.52
C PHE A 42 3.83 0.35 17.32
N VAL A 43 2.92 1.33 17.34
CA VAL A 43 2.84 2.37 16.30
C VAL A 43 4.13 3.21 16.23
N LYS A 44 4.72 3.55 17.38
CA LYS A 44 6.02 4.25 17.40
C LYS A 44 7.13 3.42 16.78
N ASP A 45 7.18 2.13 17.08
CA ASP A 45 8.20 1.24 16.53
C ASP A 45 8.01 1.02 15.03
N LEU A 46 6.76 0.95 14.55
CA LEU A 46 6.45 0.96 13.13
C LEU A 46 6.93 2.24 12.43
N LEU A 47 6.67 3.42 13.00
CA LEU A 47 7.13 4.69 12.45
C LEU A 47 8.66 4.77 12.40
N LYS A 48 9.35 4.33 13.47
CA LYS A 48 10.82 4.24 13.49
C LYS A 48 11.34 3.30 12.41
N PHE A 49 10.69 2.15 12.23
CA PHE A 49 11.05 1.21 11.19
C PHE A 49 10.84 1.82 9.80
N ALA A 50 9.69 2.44 9.54
CA ALA A 50 9.40 3.08 8.26
C ALA A 50 10.37 4.23 7.93
N LEU A 51 10.79 5.01 8.93
CA LEU A 51 11.85 6.02 8.78
C LEU A 51 13.20 5.38 8.44
N LYS A 52 13.58 4.32 9.17
CA LYS A 52 14.83 3.59 8.97
C LYS A 52 14.91 2.98 7.57
N GLU A 53 13.81 2.42 7.09
CA GLU A 53 13.70 1.83 5.76
C GLU A 53 13.47 2.86 4.64
N GLU A 54 13.51 4.15 4.98
CA GLU A 54 13.32 5.27 4.05
C GLU A 54 11.99 5.21 3.28
N LEU A 55 10.95 4.63 3.89
CA LEU A 55 9.59 4.62 3.35
C LEU A 55 8.87 5.93 3.64
N ILE A 56 9.23 6.55 4.76
CA ILE A 56 8.71 7.86 5.16
C ILE A 56 9.86 8.77 5.55
N ALA A 57 9.65 10.07 5.39
CA ALA A 57 10.51 11.13 5.89
C ALA A 57 9.75 11.96 6.93
N TYR A 58 10.48 12.56 7.87
CA TYR A 58 9.92 13.53 8.81
C TYR A 58 10.53 14.91 8.54
N SER A 59 9.71 15.84 8.05
CA SER A 59 10.11 17.22 7.75
C SER A 59 8.97 18.18 8.09
N ASP A 60 9.30 19.41 8.53
CA ASP A 60 8.33 20.43 8.93
C ASP A 60 7.30 19.96 9.97
N GLY A 61 7.73 19.07 10.88
CA GLY A 61 6.85 18.49 11.89
C GLY A 61 5.81 17.50 11.34
N LYS A 62 5.99 17.01 10.10
CA LYS A 62 5.06 16.11 9.39
C LYS A 62 5.78 14.86 8.87
N TYR A 63 5.07 13.74 8.91
CA TYR A 63 5.47 12.54 8.18
C TYR A 63 5.01 12.66 6.72
N ARG A 64 5.88 12.30 5.78
CA ARG A 64 5.61 12.30 4.34
C ARG A 64 6.11 11.01 3.72
N LEU A 65 5.45 10.53 2.67
CA LEU A 65 5.96 9.39 1.91
C LEU A 65 7.18 9.82 1.10
N THR A 66 8.22 9.00 1.11
CA THR A 66 9.30 9.09 0.12
C THR A 66 8.84 8.47 -1.20
N ASP A 67 9.63 8.60 -2.26
CA ASP A 67 9.33 7.91 -3.52
C ASP A 67 9.25 6.39 -3.34
N LYS A 68 10.12 5.82 -2.50
CA LYS A 68 10.09 4.40 -2.11
C LYS A 68 8.79 4.05 -1.37
N GLY A 69 8.35 4.89 -0.43
CA GLY A 69 7.08 4.70 0.27
C GLY A 69 5.86 4.78 -0.66
N ARG A 70 5.86 5.72 -1.61
CA ARG A 70 4.80 5.83 -2.62
C ARG A 70 4.74 4.60 -3.53
N ALA A 71 5.89 4.06 -3.92
CA ALA A 71 5.96 2.83 -4.69
C ALA A 71 5.40 1.62 -3.92
N GLU A 72 5.71 1.49 -2.62
CA GLU A 72 5.13 0.44 -1.77
C GLU A 72 3.61 0.57 -1.61
N VAL A 73 3.10 1.80 -1.42
CA VAL A 73 1.65 2.06 -1.39
C VAL A 73 1.00 1.68 -2.72
N GLN A 74 1.60 2.08 -3.85
CA GLN A 74 1.10 1.71 -5.17
C GLN A 74 1.05 0.19 -5.35
N LYS A 75 2.15 -0.50 -5.02
CA LYS A 75 2.23 -1.97 -5.06
C LYS A 75 1.15 -2.63 -4.21
N HIS A 76 0.90 -2.09 -3.02
CA HIS A 76 -0.15 -2.58 -2.13
C HIS A 76 -1.55 -2.40 -2.76
N ARG A 77 -1.86 -1.22 -3.31
CA ARG A 77 -3.13 -0.93 -3.99
C ARG A 77 -3.34 -1.83 -5.21
N GLU A 78 -2.32 -2.01 -6.03
CA GLU A 78 -2.34 -2.91 -7.19
C GLU A 78 -2.61 -4.35 -6.75
N SER A 79 -1.91 -4.84 -5.72
CA SER A 79 -2.12 -6.17 -5.16
C SER A 79 -3.54 -6.36 -4.62
N TYR A 80 -4.09 -5.36 -3.93
CA TYR A 80 -5.46 -5.41 -3.41
C TYR A 80 -6.48 -5.49 -4.54
N ILE A 81 -6.35 -4.62 -5.56
CA ILE A 81 -7.26 -4.61 -6.72
C ILE A 81 -7.15 -5.92 -7.49
N HIS A 82 -5.93 -6.43 -7.67
CA HIS A 82 -5.70 -7.71 -8.31
C HIS A 82 -6.39 -8.85 -7.56
N GLU A 83 -6.25 -8.90 -6.23
CA GLU A 83 -6.92 -9.91 -5.41
C GLU A 83 -8.45 -9.82 -5.50
N MET A 84 -8.99 -8.60 -5.49
CA MET A 84 -10.45 -8.37 -5.47
C MET A 84 -11.13 -8.55 -6.82
N TYR A 85 -10.46 -8.20 -7.93
CA TYR A 85 -11.12 -8.05 -9.23
C TYR A 85 -10.50 -8.91 -10.35
N ALA A 86 -9.22 -9.28 -10.25
CA ALA A 86 -8.54 -10.03 -11.32
C ALA A 86 -8.67 -11.56 -11.16
N HIS A 87 -9.03 -12.04 -9.97
CA HIS A 87 -9.26 -13.47 -9.73
C HIS A 87 -10.75 -13.80 -9.58
N ARG A 88 -11.25 -14.71 -10.41
CA ARG A 88 -12.61 -15.24 -10.27
C ARG A 88 -12.79 -15.91 -8.91
N PRO A 89 -13.96 -15.75 -8.24
CA PRO A 89 -14.28 -16.55 -7.06
C PRO A 89 -14.38 -18.04 -7.45
N GLY A 90 -13.59 -18.89 -6.79
CA GLY A 90 -13.58 -20.34 -7.03
C GLY A 90 -12.24 -21.02 -6.75
N LEU A 91 -12.22 -22.36 -6.83
CA LEU A 91 -11.03 -23.19 -6.60
C LEU A 91 -9.89 -22.90 -7.59
N LEU A 92 -10.21 -22.65 -8.87
CA LEU A 92 -9.23 -22.30 -9.90
C LEU A 92 -8.55 -20.94 -9.65
N GLY A 93 -9.30 -19.96 -9.10
CA GLY A 93 -8.74 -18.66 -8.70
C GLY A 93 -7.85 -18.73 -7.46
N ARG A 94 -7.92 -19.81 -6.66
CA ARG A 94 -6.95 -20.05 -5.56
C ARG A 94 -5.66 -20.68 -6.05
N LEU A 95 -5.73 -21.55 -7.06
CA LEU A 95 -4.54 -22.15 -7.67
C LEU A 95 -3.76 -21.12 -8.48
N ALA A 96 -4.42 -20.28 -9.28
CA ALA A 96 -3.77 -19.19 -10.02
C ALA A 96 -2.95 -18.25 -9.10
N ARG A 97 -3.52 -17.89 -7.93
CA ARG A 97 -2.84 -17.10 -6.89
C ARG A 97 -1.55 -17.74 -6.36
N PHE A 98 -1.45 -19.07 -6.37
CA PHE A 98 -0.28 -19.79 -5.87
C PHE A 98 0.85 -19.86 -6.91
N PHE A 99 0.51 -19.81 -8.20
CA PHE A 99 1.47 -19.90 -9.30
C PHE A 99 2.00 -18.55 -9.81
N GLU A 100 1.35 -17.43 -9.47
CA GLU A 100 1.80 -16.10 -9.91
C GLU A 100 2.99 -15.52 -9.12
N GLY A 101 3.34 -16.10 -7.97
CA GLY A 101 4.53 -15.69 -7.21
C GLY A 101 4.50 -14.23 -6.73
N ASN A 102 5.68 -13.66 -6.44
CA ASN A 102 5.82 -12.24 -6.11
C ASN A 102 5.91 -11.42 -7.40
N ILE A 103 4.88 -10.63 -7.69
CA ILE A 103 4.87 -9.71 -8.83
C ILE A 103 5.75 -8.50 -8.49
N GLU A 104 6.89 -8.38 -9.18
CA GLU A 104 7.81 -7.24 -9.05
C GLU A 104 7.45 -6.11 -10.03
N ASP A 105 7.06 -6.45 -11.26
CA ASP A 105 6.62 -5.50 -12.29
C ASP A 105 5.11 -5.61 -12.54
N TRP A 106 4.35 -4.80 -11.79
CA TRP A 106 2.89 -4.75 -11.90
C TRP A 106 2.41 -4.20 -13.23
N HIS A 107 3.12 -3.24 -13.82
CA HIS A 107 2.75 -2.66 -15.09
C HIS A 107 2.79 -3.70 -16.21
N SER A 108 3.90 -4.46 -16.29
CA SER A 108 4.04 -5.58 -17.23
C SER A 108 3.04 -6.69 -16.93
N HIS A 109 2.79 -7.00 -15.66
CA HIS A 109 1.81 -8.02 -15.27
C HIS A 109 0.40 -7.69 -15.79
N TRP A 110 -0.09 -6.48 -15.54
CA TRP A 110 -1.41 -6.03 -16.03
C TRP A 110 -1.50 -6.09 -17.55
N ARG A 111 -0.44 -5.67 -18.25
CA ARG A 111 -0.42 -5.68 -19.71
C ARG A 111 -0.41 -7.09 -20.30
N HIS A 112 0.47 -7.96 -19.82
CA HIS A 112 0.71 -9.26 -20.44
C HIS A 112 -0.21 -10.36 -19.94
N ARG A 113 -0.64 -10.31 -18.67
CA ARG A 113 -1.54 -11.32 -18.08
C ARG A 113 -3.01 -10.94 -18.22
N HIS A 114 -3.32 -9.65 -18.17
CA HIS A 114 -4.70 -9.16 -18.18
C HIS A 114 -5.05 -8.37 -19.45
N GLY A 115 -4.11 -8.14 -20.36
CA GLY A 115 -4.37 -7.49 -21.65
C GLY A 115 -4.74 -6.01 -21.54
N ILE A 116 -4.42 -5.35 -20.42
CA ILE A 116 -4.72 -3.93 -20.21
C ILE A 116 -3.68 -3.09 -20.97
N ASP A 117 -4.12 -2.27 -21.92
CA ASP A 117 -3.23 -1.41 -22.70
C ASP A 117 -2.66 -0.24 -21.88
N ASP A 118 -1.57 0.37 -22.37
CA ASP A 118 -0.84 1.43 -21.66
C ASP A 118 -1.73 2.67 -21.37
N LYS A 119 -2.72 2.96 -22.23
CA LYS A 119 -3.64 4.09 -22.03
C LYS A 119 -4.60 3.82 -20.88
N SER A 120 -5.14 2.60 -20.83
CA SER A 120 -6.03 2.13 -19.77
C SER A 120 -5.28 1.97 -18.45
N LEU A 121 -4.02 1.50 -18.49
CA LEU A 121 -3.12 1.43 -17.33
C LEU A 121 -2.78 2.82 -16.78
N LYS A 122 -2.52 3.79 -17.65
CA LYS A 122 -2.29 5.18 -17.21
C LYS A 122 -3.53 5.75 -16.52
N GLY A 123 -4.71 5.53 -17.08
CA GLY A 123 -5.97 5.93 -16.45
C GLY A 123 -6.22 5.22 -15.12
N PHE A 124 -5.91 3.92 -15.04
CA PHE A 124 -5.95 3.15 -13.81
C PHE A 124 -5.01 3.72 -12.75
N TYR A 125 -3.76 4.02 -13.10
CA TYR A 125 -2.76 4.58 -12.18
C TYR A 125 -3.11 5.96 -11.67
N MET A 126 -3.64 6.84 -12.52
CA MET A 126 -4.16 8.13 -12.08
C MET A 126 -5.27 7.95 -11.05
N ASN A 127 -6.23 7.05 -11.33
CA ASN A 127 -7.33 6.79 -10.41
C ASN A 127 -6.88 6.18 -9.09
N ILE A 128 -5.97 5.20 -9.09
CA ILE A 128 -5.52 4.59 -7.83
C ILE A 128 -4.63 5.53 -7.03
N GLN A 129 -3.87 6.42 -7.65
CA GLN A 129 -3.06 7.43 -6.94
C GLN A 129 -3.96 8.46 -6.23
N ASP A 130 -5.08 8.83 -6.85
CA ASP A 130 -6.09 9.74 -6.28
C ASP A 130 -6.94 9.10 -5.16
N LEU A 131 -6.78 7.80 -4.88
CA LEU A 131 -7.49 7.15 -3.77
C LEU A 131 -6.91 7.60 -2.42
N ASN A 132 -7.81 8.06 -1.55
CA ASN A 132 -7.53 8.26 -0.13
C ASN A 132 -7.63 6.91 0.60
N GLY A 133 -6.63 6.58 1.41
CA GLY A 133 -6.68 5.46 2.36
C GLY A 133 -7.77 5.70 3.41
N ARG A 134 -8.52 4.65 3.76
CA ARG A 134 -9.58 4.70 4.78
C ARG A 134 -9.01 4.67 6.19
#